data_AF-A0A953E8T2-F1
#
_entry.id   AF-A0A953E8T2-F1
#
_cell.length_a   1.000
_cell.length_b   1.000
_cell.length_c   1.000
_cell.angle_alpha   90.00
_cell.angle_beta   90.00
_cell.angle_gamma   90.00
#
_symmetry.space_group_name_H-M   'P 1'
#
loop_
_entity.id
_entity.type
_entity.pdbx_description
1 polymer ?
#
loop_
_entity_poly.entity_id
_entity_poly.type
_entity_poly.pdbx_seq_one_letter_code
_entity_poly.pdbx_strand_id
1 'polypeptide(L)' 'MRKTFLGLLTIAALGLGGCGYSTGDRAVSGGLLGAGAGAGIGALTGGGAGTGALIGGAAGAAGGALTSGQDVNLGRPVWR' A
#
# COMPACT_ATOMS: atom_id res chain seq x y z
N MET A 1 6.86 12.99 15.91
CA MET A 1 5.56 13.69 15.84
C MET A 1 5.38 14.47 14.53
N ARG A 2 6.03 15.63 14.31
CA ARG A 2 5.77 16.45 13.09
C ARG A 2 6.35 15.86 11.79
N LYS A 3 7.54 15.24 11.87
CA LYS A 3 8.21 14.58 10.72
C LYS A 3 7.50 13.29 10.28
N THR A 4 6.99 12.52 11.23
CA THR A 4 6.20 11.30 10.98
C THR A 4 4.86 11.63 10.34
N PHE A 5 4.25 12.76 10.70
CA PHE A 5 3.00 13.24 10.09
C PHE A 5 3.21 13.62 8.61
N LEU A 6 4.31 14.31 8.28
CA LEU A 6 4.66 14.61 6.89
C LEU A 6 4.96 13.33 6.07
N GLY A 7 5.62 12.34 6.67
CA GLY A 7 5.86 11.04 6.05
C GLY A 7 4.56 10.29 5.73
N LEU A 8 3.62 10.28 6.67
CA LEU A 8 2.32 9.62 6.47
C LEU A 8 1.48 10.32 5.40
N LEU A 9 1.50 11.65 5.37
CA LEU A 9 0.79 12.47 4.37
C LEU A 9 1.34 12.28 2.95
N THR A 10 2.66 12.18 2.82
CA THR A 10 3.31 11.93 1.52
C THR A 10 3.01 10.53 1.02
N ILE A 11 3.09 9.51 1.89
CA ILE A 11 2.69 8.12 1.54
C ILE A 11 1.22 8.05 1.14
N ALA A 12 0.33 8.75 1.85
CA ALA A 12 -1.09 8.82 1.50
C ALA A 12 -1.31 9.50 0.14
N ALA A 13 -0.61 10.62 -0.14
CA ALA A 13 -0.70 11.31 -1.41
C ALA A 13 -0.18 10.47 -2.59
N LEU A 14 0.91 9.72 -2.41
CA LEU A 14 1.43 8.79 -3.42
C LEU A 14 0.48 7.59 -3.61
N GLY A 15 -0.14 7.10 -2.54
CA GLY A 15 -1.13 6.02 -2.60
C GLY A 15 -2.41 6.39 -3.37
N LEU A 16 -2.84 7.67 -3.30
CA LEU A 16 -3.95 8.17 -4.10
C LEU A 16 -3.60 8.27 -5.60
N GLY A 17 -2.35 8.56 -5.95
CA GLY A 17 -1.88 8.65 -7.35
C GLY A 17 -1.53 7.29 -7.99
N GLY A 18 -1.20 6.28 -7.18
CA GLY A 18 -0.82 4.93 -7.63
C GLY A 18 -1.98 3.95 -7.76
N CYS A 19 -3.23 4.39 -7.65
CA CYS A 19 -4.41 3.55 -7.85
C CYS A 19 -4.55 3.23 -9.36
N GLY A 20 -3.67 2.36 -9.85
CA GLY A 20 -3.67 1.89 -11.23
C GLY A 20 -5.00 1.22 -11.54
N TYR A 21 -5.56 1.54 -12.70
CA TYR A 21 -6.90 1.08 -13.05
C TYR A 21 -6.92 -0.43 -13.35
N SER A 22 -5.82 -0.95 -13.90
CA SER A 22 -5.63 -2.34 -14.28
C SER A 22 -5.19 -3.21 -13.10
N THR A 23 -5.62 -4.48 -13.09
CA THR A 23 -5.29 -5.46 -12.03
C THR A 23 -3.77 -5.63 -11.85
N GLY A 24 -2.99 -5.59 -12.93
CA GLY A 24 -1.53 -5.68 -12.86
C GLY A 24 -0.89 -4.51 -12.11
N ASP A 25 -1.33 -3.27 -12.40
CA ASP A 25 -0.82 -2.08 -11.71
C ASP A 25 -1.19 -2.08 -10.23
N ARG A 26 -2.39 -2.58 -9.88
CA ARG A 26 -2.82 -2.76 -8.48
C ARG A 26 -1.99 -3.81 -7.76
N ALA A 27 -1.70 -4.94 -8.41
CA ALA A 27 -0.87 -6.00 -7.85
C ALA A 27 0.56 -5.52 -7.61
N VAL A 28 1.17 -4.84 -8.59
CA VAL A 28 2.53 -4.31 -8.47
C VAL A 28 2.59 -3.20 -7.42
N SER A 29 1.66 -2.25 -7.45
CA SER A 29 1.64 -1.14 -6.49
C SER A 29 1.33 -1.63 -5.07
N GLY A 30 0.35 -2.53 -4.92
CA GLY A 30 0.01 -3.16 -3.64
C GLY A 30 1.17 -3.99 -3.09
N GLY A 31 1.91 -4.70 -3.95
CA GLY A 31 3.10 -5.45 -3.57
C GLY A 31 4.26 -4.57 -3.12
N LEU A 32 4.54 -3.48 -3.83
CA LEU A 32 5.59 -2.54 -3.44
C LEU A 32 5.26 -1.83 -2.12
N LEU A 33 4.01 -1.35 -1.97
CA LEU A 33 3.56 -0.69 -0.75
C LEU A 33 3.54 -1.65 0.43
N GLY A 34 3.02 -2.87 0.23
CA GLY A 34 3.01 -3.91 1.24
C GLY A 34 4.42 -4.33 1.66
N ALA A 35 5.36 -4.41 0.72
CA ALA A 35 6.76 -4.70 1.04
C ALA A 35 7.41 -3.57 1.84
N GLY A 36 7.21 -2.31 1.44
CA GLY A 36 7.73 -1.16 2.18
C GLY A 36 7.17 -1.06 3.59
N ALA A 37 5.86 -1.24 3.74
CA ALA A 37 5.19 -1.23 5.05
C ALA A 37 5.64 -2.41 5.92
N GLY A 38 5.68 -3.62 5.36
CA GLY A 38 6.12 -4.82 6.07
C GLY A 38 7.59 -4.77 6.48
N ALA A 39 8.46 -4.21 5.64
CA ALA A 39 9.87 -3.96 5.99
C ALA A 39 10.00 -2.97 7.14
N GLY A 40 9.23 -1.87 7.08
CA GLY A 40 9.21 -0.85 8.12
C GLY A 40 8.72 -1.41 9.46
N ILE A 41 7.60 -2.14 9.45
CA ILE A 41 7.05 -2.76 10.66
C ILE A 41 8.02 -3.81 11.21
N GLY A 42 8.59 -4.67 10.35
CA GLY A 42 9.58 -5.67 10.76
C GLY A 42 10.81 -5.02 11.42
N ALA A 43 11.34 -3.94 10.83
CA ALA A 43 12.45 -3.19 11.42
C ALA A 43 12.09 -2.54 12.77
N LEU A 44 10.85 -2.07 12.93
CA LEU A 44 10.38 -1.43 14.17
C LEU A 44 10.08 -2.43 15.30
N THR A 45 9.62 -3.64 14.97
CA THR A 45 9.29 -4.67 15.97
C THR A 45 10.48 -5.54 16.36
N GLY A 46 11.67 -5.29 15.80
CA GLY A 46 12.86 -6.11 16.00
C GLY A 46 12.83 -7.43 15.21
N GLY A 47 11.85 -7.60 14.32
CA GLY A 47 11.78 -8.71 13.38
C GLY A 47 12.67 -8.49 12.14
N GLY A 48 12.78 -9.51 11.30
CA GLY A 48 13.50 -9.40 10.03
C GLY A 48 12.79 -8.45 9.08
N ALA A 49 13.41 -7.32 8.75
CA ALA A 49 12.88 -6.37 7.76
C ALA A 49 12.68 -7.04 6.38
N GLY A 50 13.58 -7.95 6.00
CA GLY A 50 13.43 -8.75 4.77
C GLY A 50 12.22 -9.68 4.82
N THR A 51 11.97 -10.34 5.95
CA THR A 51 10.80 -11.21 6.14
C THR A 51 9.51 -10.40 6.10
N GLY A 52 9.49 -9.26 6.79
CA GLY A 52 8.36 -8.33 6.75
C GLY A 52 8.09 -7.80 5.35
N ALA A 53 9.14 -7.47 4.59
CA ALA A 53 9.03 -7.02 3.20
C ALA A 53 8.45 -8.11 2.29
N LEU A 54 8.90 -9.35 2.47
CA LEU A 54 8.50 -10.47 1.62
C LEU A 54 7.04 -10.85 1.88
N ILE A 55 6.64 -10.94 3.16
CA ILE A 55 5.25 -11.23 3.55
C ILE A 55 4.33 -10.07 3.15
N GLY A 56 4.71 -8.84 3.50
CA GLY A 56 3.93 -7.65 3.18
C GLY A 56 3.78 -7.45 1.67
N GLY A 57 4.84 -7.71 0.91
CA GLY A 57 4.82 -7.62 -0.55
C GLY A 57 3.98 -8.71 -1.21
N ALA A 58 4.08 -9.95 -0.75
CA ALA A 58 3.24 -11.03 -1.25
C ALA A 58 1.75 -10.79 -0.93
N ALA A 59 1.44 -10.40 0.32
CA ALA A 59 0.07 -10.10 0.74
C ALA A 59 -0.50 -8.87 0.01
N GLY A 60 0.29 -7.83 -0.18
CA GLY A 60 -0.11 -6.63 -0.91
C GLY A 60 -0.30 -6.88 -2.41
N ALA A 61 0.54 -7.72 -3.02
CA ALA A 61 0.38 -8.10 -4.42
C ALA A 61 -0.82 -9.02 -4.64
N ALA A 62 -1.02 -10.00 -3.76
CA ALA A 62 -2.21 -10.86 -3.78
C ALA A 62 -3.48 -10.02 -3.57
N GLY A 63 -3.49 -9.11 -2.59
CA GLY A 63 -4.60 -8.19 -2.37
C GLY A 63 -4.89 -7.33 -3.59
N GLY A 64 -3.87 -6.77 -4.23
CA GLY A 64 -4.00 -5.97 -5.46
C GLY A 64 -4.43 -6.76 -6.70
N ALA A 65 -4.08 -8.04 -6.79
CA ALA A 65 -4.47 -8.93 -7.88
C ALA A 65 -5.88 -9.52 -7.69
N LEU A 66 -6.27 -9.79 -6.43
CA LEU A 66 -7.56 -10.37 -6.06
C LEU A 66 -8.66 -9.32 -5.89
N THR A 67 -8.31 -8.04 -5.69
CA THR A 67 -9.29 -6.94 -5.61
C THR A 67 -9.46 -6.25 -6.95
N SER A 68 -10.70 -5.92 -7.31
CA SER A 68 -11.02 -5.12 -8.48
C SER A 68 -11.42 -3.69 -8.09
N GLY A 69 -11.26 -2.73 -9.01
CA GLY A 69 -11.74 -1.35 -8.80
C GLY A 69 -13.26 -1.22 -8.68
N GLN A 70 -13.99 -2.31 -8.87
CA GLN A 70 -15.43 -2.39 -8.79
C GLN A 70 -15.89 -2.85 -7.39
N ASP A 71 -15.00 -3.50 -6.64
CA ASP A 71 -15.26 -3.97 -5.27
C ASP A 71 -15.19 -2.84 -4.24
N VAL A 72 -14.52 -1.73 -4.56
CA VAL A 72 -14.36 -0.56 -3.68
C VAL A 72 -15.18 0.60 -4.21
N ASN A 73 -16.50 0.53 -4.00
CA ASN A 73 -17.42 1.62 -4.33
C ASN A 73 -17.46 2.65 -3.18
N LEU A 74 -16.61 3.69 -3.27
CA LEU A 74 -16.54 4.77 -2.27
C LEU A 74 -17.70 5.78 -2.39
N GLY A 75 -18.75 5.46 -3.14
CA GLY A 75 -19.83 6.39 -3.42
C GLY A 75 -19.39 7.60 -4.25
N ARG A 76 -20.27 8.61 -4.33
CA ARG A 76 -20.00 9.84 -5.08
C ARG A 76 -18.92 10.64 -4.32
N PRO A 77 -17.79 10.98 -4.96
CA PRO A 77 -16.75 11.76 -4.31
C PRO A 77 -17.29 13.13 -3.92
N VAL A 78 -17.01 13.57 -2.69
CA VAL A 78 -17.47 14.88 -2.14
C VAL A 78 -16.81 16.08 -2.81
N TRP A 79 -15.77 15.84 -3.61
CA TRP A 79 -14.98 16.86 -4.30
C TRP A 79 -15.37 17.04 -5.78
N ARG A 80 -16.58 16.67 -6.16
CA ARG A 80 -17.17 16.99 -7.47
C ARG A 80 -18.28 18.03 -7.34
#